data_AF-A0A2Z4YBX5-F1
#
_entry.id   AF-A0A2Z4YBX5-F1
#
_cell.length_a   1.000
_cell.length_b   1.000
_cell.length_c   1.000
_cell.angle_alpha   90.00
_cell.angle_beta   90.00
_cell.angle_gamma   90.00
#
_symmetry.space_group_name_H-M   'P 1'
#
loop_
_entity.id
_entity.type
_entity.pdbx_description
1 polymer ?
#
loop_
_entity_poly.entity_id
_entity_poly.type
_entity_poly.pdbx_seq_one_letter_code
_entity_poly.pdbx_strand_id
1 'polypeptide(L)'
;MSDFENATDLMLSAPSSGDISSEYFDHIKKINDIFYDQVKISDQKAAYIFTFMLAFLVSSSEVRAVFSPARYASGAPGSMLFSGLLAAASVFSILSAILVVLPRRLDSSTSLFWGAWQNHRDLFFEAALRRDERYLFDQYLENANILSAIARSKYRCVTFAFRGLMVSVIAYVLLLVAV
;
A
#
# COMPACT_ATOMS: atom_id res chain seq x y z
N MET A 1 38.53 -5.82 -16.04
CA MET A 1 38.09 -4.42 -15.83
C MET A 1 37.33 -3.87 -17.04
N SER A 2 37.44 -4.50 -18.23
CA SER A 2 36.69 -4.18 -19.46
C SER A 2 35.21 -4.58 -19.46
N ASP A 3 34.81 -5.57 -18.66
CA ASP A 3 33.42 -6.07 -18.66
C ASP A 3 32.44 -5.14 -17.94
N PHE A 4 32.96 -4.20 -17.12
CA PHE A 4 32.14 -3.27 -16.34
C PHE A 4 31.86 -1.96 -17.12
N GLU A 5 32.73 -1.58 -18.05
CA GLU A 5 32.51 -0.44 -18.95
C GLU A 5 31.42 -0.77 -19.98
N ASN A 6 31.41 -2.01 -20.49
CA ASN A 6 30.43 -2.47 -21.48
C ASN A 6 28.98 -2.50 -20.94
N ALA A 7 28.81 -2.75 -19.64
CA ALA A 7 27.49 -2.73 -18.99
C ALA A 7 26.95 -1.30 -18.83
N THR A 8 27.83 -0.30 -18.75
CA THR A 8 27.46 1.10 -18.54
C THR A 8 27.06 1.77 -19.86
N ASP A 9 27.73 1.42 -20.97
CA ASP A 9 27.36 1.88 -22.32
C ASP A 9 26.03 1.29 -22.81
N LEU A 10 25.68 0.07 -22.38
CA LEU A 10 24.39 -0.55 -22.68
C LEU A 10 23.21 0.14 -21.96
N MET A 11 23.46 0.84 -20.85
CA MET A 11 22.45 1.62 -20.11
C MET A 11 22.34 3.08 -20.55
N LEU A 12 23.27 3.59 -21.38
CA LEU A 12 23.31 4.98 -21.87
C LEU A 12 22.75 5.16 -23.28
N SER A 13 22.37 4.06 -23.95
CA SER A 13 21.68 4.11 -25.23
C SER A 13 20.22 4.51 -25.00
N ALA A 14 19.91 5.80 -25.15
CA ALA A 14 18.52 6.25 -25.25
C ALA A 14 17.82 5.41 -26.34
N PRO A 15 16.68 4.76 -26.04
CA PRO A 15 16.04 3.89 -27.02
C PRO A 15 15.70 4.71 -28.26
N SER A 16 16.19 4.26 -29.41
CA SER A 16 15.80 4.86 -30.68
C SER A 16 14.29 4.69 -30.80
N SER A 17 13.59 5.79 -31.04
CA SER A 17 12.12 5.89 -31.11
C SER A 17 11.50 5.20 -32.33
N GLY A 18 12.17 4.15 -32.86
CA GLY A 18 11.86 3.48 -34.11
C GLY A 18 10.81 2.40 -33.96
N ASP A 19 10.93 1.52 -32.97
CA ASP A 19 9.96 0.45 -32.72
C ASP A 19 9.81 0.27 -31.21
N ILE A 20 8.60 0.48 -30.68
CA ILE A 20 8.23 -0.13 -29.40
C ILE A 20 8.26 -1.64 -29.69
N SER A 21 9.40 -2.28 -29.49
CA SER A 21 9.48 -3.72 -29.72
C SER A 21 8.45 -4.41 -28.84
N SER A 22 7.85 -5.49 -29.33
CA SER A 22 6.83 -6.23 -28.59
C SER A 22 7.28 -6.59 -27.17
N GLU A 23 8.59 -6.79 -26.99
CA GLU A 23 9.23 -7.04 -25.70
C GLU A 23 9.12 -5.87 -24.72
N TYR A 24 9.32 -4.62 -25.16
CA TYR A 24 9.12 -3.43 -24.32
C TYR A 24 7.65 -3.27 -23.92
N PHE A 25 6.72 -3.51 -24.85
CA PHE A 25 5.29 -3.44 -24.58
C PHE A 25 4.85 -4.53 -23.58
N ASP A 26 5.39 -5.74 -23.68
CA ASP A 26 5.11 -6.80 -22.72
C ASP A 26 5.76 -6.54 -21.35
N HIS A 27 6.91 -5.87 -21.32
CA HIS A 27 7.54 -5.45 -20.07
C HIS A 27 6.67 -4.44 -19.30
N ILE A 28 6.11 -3.43 -19.98
CA ILE A 28 5.27 -2.41 -19.31
C ILE A 28 3.94 -3.00 -18.81
N LYS A 29 3.35 -3.97 -19.53
CA LYS A 29 2.19 -4.73 -19.02
C LYS A 29 2.54 -5.47 -17.74
N LYS A 30 3.67 -6.19 -17.73
CA LYS A 30 4.14 -6.92 -16.55
C LYS A 30 4.35 -6.00 -15.35
N ILE A 31 4.88 -4.79 -15.56
CA ILE A 31 5.03 -3.79 -14.50
C ILE A 31 3.65 -3.39 -13.93
N ASN A 32 2.67 -3.13 -14.80
CA ASN A 32 1.30 -2.81 -14.38
C ASN A 32 0.68 -3.94 -13.56
N ASP A 33 0.81 -5.19 -14.01
CA ASP A 33 0.30 -6.37 -13.30
C ASP A 33 0.95 -6.50 -11.91
N ILE A 34 2.27 -6.34 -11.83
CA ILE A 34 3.00 -6.40 -10.55
C ILE A 34 2.52 -5.29 -9.60
N PHE A 35 2.34 -4.06 -10.07
CA PHE A 35 1.86 -2.97 -9.21
C PHE A 35 0.41 -3.17 -8.79
N TYR A 36 -0.44 -3.68 -9.67
CA TYR A 36 -1.81 -4.04 -9.34
C TYR A 36 -1.85 -5.12 -8.24
N ASP A 37 -1.04 -6.16 -8.37
CA ASP A 37 -0.91 -7.22 -7.37
C ASP A 37 -0.39 -6.68 -6.03
N GLN A 38 0.60 -5.78 -6.06
CA GLN A 38 1.10 -5.10 -4.86
C GLN A 38 0.00 -4.31 -4.15
N VAL A 39 -0.84 -3.58 -4.88
CA VAL A 39 -1.99 -2.86 -4.33
C VAL A 39 -2.96 -3.85 -3.68
N LYS A 40 -3.31 -4.93 -4.35
CA LYS A 40 -4.20 -5.99 -3.82
C LYS A 40 -3.63 -6.63 -2.55
N ILE A 41 -2.36 -7.00 -2.55
CA ILE A 41 -1.67 -7.60 -1.38
C ILE A 41 -1.65 -6.61 -0.21
N SER A 42 -1.43 -5.32 -0.48
CA SER A 42 -1.45 -4.30 0.58
C SER A 42 -2.82 -4.18 1.24
N ASP A 43 -3.90 -4.25 0.47
CA ASP A 43 -5.28 -4.25 0.99
C ASP A 43 -5.57 -5.49 1.82
N GLN A 44 -5.14 -6.67 1.35
CA GLN A 44 -5.27 -7.92 2.10
C GLN A 44 -4.52 -7.85 3.44
N LYS A 45 -3.28 -7.37 3.45
CA LYS A 45 -2.49 -7.20 4.67
C LYS A 45 -3.17 -6.27 5.66
N ALA A 46 -3.71 -5.15 5.19
CA ALA A 46 -4.44 -4.23 6.04
C ALA A 46 -5.71 -4.85 6.63
N ALA A 47 -6.47 -5.60 5.82
CA ALA A 47 -7.65 -6.33 6.30
C ALA A 47 -7.30 -7.37 7.38
N TYR A 48 -6.18 -8.08 7.23
CA TYR A 48 -5.69 -9.01 8.26
C TYR A 48 -5.32 -8.30 9.56
N ILE A 49 -4.57 -7.19 9.49
CA ILE A 49 -4.21 -6.41 10.69
C ILE A 49 -5.47 -5.89 11.38
N PHE A 50 -6.40 -5.32 10.60
CA PHE A 50 -7.66 -4.79 11.13
C PHE A 50 -8.46 -5.88 11.85
N THR A 51 -8.64 -7.04 11.21
CA THR A 51 -9.38 -8.17 11.77
C THR A 51 -8.70 -8.70 13.03
N PHE A 52 -7.38 -8.86 13.01
CA PHE A 52 -6.61 -9.30 14.17
C PHE A 52 -6.77 -8.32 15.33
N MET A 53 -6.61 -7.02 15.10
CA MET A 53 -6.76 -6.00 16.13
C MET A 53 -8.17 -5.98 16.72
N LEU A 54 -9.20 -6.11 15.89
CA LEU A 54 -10.59 -6.16 16.34
C LEU A 54 -10.85 -7.43 17.17
N ALA A 55 -10.37 -8.58 16.71
CA ALA A 55 -10.45 -9.83 17.47
C ALA A 55 -9.71 -9.72 18.81
N PHE A 56 -8.52 -9.13 18.82
CA PHE A 56 -7.71 -8.92 20.02
C PHE A 56 -8.42 -8.01 21.03
N LEU A 57 -9.03 -6.91 20.55
CA LEU A 57 -9.84 -6.00 21.36
C LEU A 57 -11.10 -6.66 21.93
N VAL A 58 -11.79 -7.49 21.14
CA VAL A 58 -13.04 -8.12 21.59
C VAL A 58 -12.78 -9.29 22.55
N SER A 59 -11.73 -10.07 22.30
CA SER A 59 -11.44 -11.29 23.05
C SER A 59 -10.77 -11.04 24.40
N SER A 60 -9.93 -10.01 24.53
CA SER A 60 -9.17 -9.76 25.77
C SER A 60 -9.84 -8.72 26.66
N SER A 61 -10.23 -9.11 27.88
CA SER A 61 -10.70 -8.18 28.91
C SER A 61 -9.64 -7.16 29.30
N GLU A 62 -8.37 -7.57 29.35
CA GLU A 62 -7.25 -6.69 29.69
C GLU A 62 -7.07 -5.59 28.64
N VAL A 63 -7.14 -5.93 27.36
CA VAL A 63 -7.02 -4.95 26.27
C VAL A 63 -8.21 -3.98 26.28
N ARG A 64 -9.43 -4.43 26.61
CA ARG A 64 -10.58 -3.52 26.76
C ARG A 64 -10.44 -2.59 27.96
N ALA A 65 -9.95 -3.12 29.08
CA ALA A 65 -9.78 -2.35 30.30
C ALA A 65 -8.80 -1.19 30.14
N VAL A 66 -7.86 -1.27 29.19
CA VAL A 66 -6.93 -0.20 28.83
C VAL A 66 -7.65 1.06 28.30
N PHE A 67 -8.88 0.95 27.83
CA PHE A 67 -9.71 2.10 27.43
C PHE A 67 -10.61 2.62 28.56
N SER A 68 -10.60 1.99 29.74
CA SER A 68 -11.39 2.42 30.89
C SER A 68 -10.65 3.48 31.70
N PRO A 69 -11.26 4.65 31.97
CA PRO A 69 -10.66 5.68 32.83
C PRO A 69 -10.31 5.16 34.24
N ALA A 70 -11.07 4.19 34.75
CA ALA A 70 -10.85 3.61 36.08
C ALA A 70 -9.46 2.97 36.22
N ARG A 71 -8.91 2.39 35.13
CA ARG A 71 -7.60 1.73 35.13
C ARG A 71 -6.45 2.70 35.38
N TYR A 72 -6.63 3.97 35.04
CA TYR A 72 -5.64 5.03 35.24
C TYR A 72 -5.80 5.77 36.56
N ALA A 73 -6.91 5.59 37.28
CA ALA A 73 -7.14 6.23 38.57
C ALA A 73 -6.55 5.46 39.75
N SER A 74 -6.45 4.12 39.65
CA SER A 74 -6.07 3.24 40.76
C SER A 74 -4.92 2.27 40.47
N GLY A 75 -4.36 2.30 39.25
CA GLY A 75 -3.31 1.37 38.83
C GLY A 75 -1.92 1.65 39.41
N ALA A 76 -1.03 0.67 39.35
CA ALA A 76 0.40 0.88 39.59
C ALA A 76 1.02 1.70 38.43
N PRO A 77 2.05 2.53 38.67
CA PRO A 77 2.60 3.42 37.63
C PRO A 77 3.06 2.68 36.36
N GLY A 78 3.63 1.48 36.50
CA GLY A 78 4.05 0.64 35.37
C GLY A 78 2.88 0.10 34.56
N SER A 79 1.81 -0.37 35.22
CA SER A 79 0.62 -0.87 34.52
C SER A 79 -0.16 0.25 33.85
N MET A 80 -0.17 1.47 34.42
CA MET A 80 -0.72 2.66 33.77
C MET A 80 0.03 3.00 32.48
N LEU A 81 1.37 3.02 32.50
CA LEU A 81 2.19 3.36 31.34
C LEU A 81 2.03 2.35 30.21
N PHE A 82 2.10 1.05 30.50
CA PHE A 82 1.91 0.02 29.49
C PHE A 82 0.46 -0.03 28.97
N SER A 83 -0.53 0.29 29.81
CA SER A 83 -1.90 0.46 29.36
C SER A 83 -2.00 1.62 28.36
N GLY A 84 -1.49 2.81 28.71
CA GLY A 84 -1.54 3.97 27.81
C GLY A 84 -0.85 3.70 26.47
N LEU A 85 0.32 3.05 26.51
CA LEU A 85 1.05 2.65 25.31
C LEU A 85 0.27 1.66 24.45
N LEU A 86 -0.34 0.64 25.07
CA LEU A 86 -1.18 -0.34 24.39
C LEU A 86 -2.39 0.31 23.73
N ALA A 87 -3.08 1.24 24.42
CA ALA A 87 -4.21 1.98 23.87
C ALA A 87 -3.80 2.79 22.64
N ALA A 88 -2.75 3.61 22.77
CA ALA A 88 -2.27 4.47 21.71
C ALA A 88 -1.78 3.67 20.49
N ALA A 89 -1.00 2.62 20.71
CA ALA A 89 -0.49 1.76 19.66
C ALA A 89 -1.62 1.01 18.93
N SER A 90 -2.64 0.57 19.67
CA SER A 90 -3.80 -0.14 19.10
C SER A 90 -4.62 0.78 18.20
N VAL A 91 -4.94 1.98 18.67
CA VAL A 91 -5.66 2.99 17.88
C VAL A 91 -4.86 3.39 16.64
N PHE A 92 -3.56 3.66 16.80
CA PHE A 92 -2.68 4.00 15.68
C PHE A 92 -2.61 2.89 14.62
N SER A 93 -2.51 1.63 15.06
CA SER A 93 -2.51 0.45 14.18
C SER A 93 -3.80 0.35 13.36
N ILE A 94 -4.95 0.49 14.02
CA ILE A 94 -6.28 0.41 13.39
C ILE A 94 -6.48 1.55 12.39
N LEU A 95 -6.18 2.79 12.77
CA LEU A 95 -6.30 3.94 11.88
C LEU A 95 -5.39 3.79 10.66
N SER A 96 -4.15 3.33 10.86
CA SER A 96 -3.21 3.06 9.78
C SER A 96 -3.73 1.99 8.82
N ALA A 97 -4.36 0.92 9.34
CA ALA A 97 -4.97 -0.12 8.52
C ALA A 97 -6.18 0.40 7.71
N ILE A 98 -7.03 1.24 8.31
CA ILE A 98 -8.17 1.87 7.61
C ILE A 98 -7.68 2.76 6.45
N LEU A 99 -6.59 3.53 6.67
CA LEU A 99 -6.00 4.40 5.64
C LEU A 99 -5.42 3.64 4.42
N VAL A 100 -5.17 2.33 4.55
CA VAL A 100 -4.77 1.50 3.40
C VAL A 100 -5.96 1.22 2.49
N VAL A 101 -7.10 0.87 3.09
CA VAL A 101 -8.32 0.43 2.40
C VAL A 101 -9.14 1.61 1.89
N LEU A 102 -9.01 2.78 2.52
CA LEU A 102 -9.77 3.98 2.14
C LEU A 102 -9.58 4.31 0.64
N PRO A 103 -10.68 4.50 -0.12
CA PRO A 103 -10.60 4.79 -1.54
C PRO A 103 -9.86 6.11 -1.75
N ARG A 104 -8.87 6.09 -2.64
CA ARG A 104 -8.07 7.27 -2.96
C ARG A 104 -8.60 7.91 -4.24
N ARG A 105 -8.77 9.23 -4.20
CA ARG A 105 -9.01 10.03 -5.40
C ARG A 105 -7.66 10.38 -6.01
N LEU A 106 -7.52 10.14 -7.29
CA LEU A 106 -6.38 10.58 -8.10
C LEU A 106 -6.94 11.48 -9.18
N ASP A 107 -6.28 12.62 -9.39
CA ASP A 107 -6.72 13.64 -10.35
C ASP A 107 -6.34 13.27 -11.80
N SER A 108 -5.38 12.35 -11.99
CA SER A 108 -5.01 11.77 -13.28
C SER A 108 -5.68 10.40 -13.46
N SER A 109 -6.20 10.13 -14.66
CA SER A 109 -6.83 8.85 -14.98
C SER A 109 -6.61 8.46 -16.42
N THR A 110 -6.39 7.16 -16.66
CA THR A 110 -6.19 6.58 -18.00
C THR A 110 -7.43 5.81 -18.46
N SER A 111 -7.43 5.38 -19.72
CA SER A 111 -8.38 4.42 -20.28
C SER A 111 -8.39 3.07 -19.55
N LEU A 112 -7.30 2.71 -18.87
CA LEU A 112 -7.20 1.47 -18.08
C LEU A 112 -7.98 1.55 -16.74
N PHE A 113 -8.41 2.75 -16.33
CA PHE A 113 -9.15 2.94 -15.08
C PHE A 113 -10.66 2.93 -15.30
N TRP A 114 -11.36 2.02 -14.62
CA TRP A 114 -12.82 1.84 -14.76
C TRP A 114 -13.61 3.15 -14.57
N GLY A 115 -13.18 4.01 -13.63
CA GLY A 115 -13.84 5.26 -13.31
C GLY A 115 -13.75 6.33 -14.40
N ALA A 116 -12.74 6.26 -15.28
CA ALA A 116 -12.60 7.18 -16.41
C ALA A 116 -12.82 6.51 -17.77
N TRP A 117 -13.22 5.22 -17.77
CA TRP A 117 -13.47 4.46 -18.99
C TRP A 117 -14.46 5.17 -19.92
N GLN A 118 -15.57 5.68 -19.38
CA GLN A 118 -16.58 6.37 -20.19
C GLN A 118 -16.03 7.60 -20.93
N ASN A 119 -15.05 8.29 -20.34
CA ASN A 119 -14.46 9.49 -20.94
C ASN A 119 -13.34 9.17 -21.96
N HIS A 120 -12.72 8.00 -21.85
CA HIS A 120 -11.57 7.61 -22.70
C HIS A 120 -11.91 6.54 -23.74
N ARG A 121 -13.13 5.97 -23.69
CA ARG A 121 -13.56 4.88 -24.57
C ARG A 121 -13.49 5.27 -26.05
N ASP A 122 -13.98 6.45 -26.40
CA ASP A 122 -14.04 6.89 -27.79
C ASP A 122 -12.63 7.18 -28.34
N LEU A 123 -11.77 7.81 -27.53
CA LEU A 123 -10.35 8.03 -27.84
C LEU A 123 -9.59 6.70 -28.03
N PHE A 124 -9.86 5.71 -27.18
CA PHE A 124 -9.31 4.37 -27.32
C PHE A 124 -9.78 3.69 -28.62
N PHE A 125 -11.05 3.83 -28.98
CA PHE A 125 -11.59 3.24 -30.20
C PHE A 125 -10.99 3.89 -31.46
N GLU A 126 -10.84 5.21 -31.47
CA GLU A 126 -10.16 5.93 -32.55
C GLU A 126 -8.68 5.52 -32.70
N ALA A 127 -7.96 5.39 -31.58
CA ALA A 127 -6.59 4.90 -31.57
C ALA A 127 -6.49 3.45 -32.09
N ALA A 128 -7.43 2.59 -31.70
CA ALA A 128 -7.50 1.21 -32.17
C ALA A 128 -7.75 1.12 -33.69
N LEU A 129 -8.64 1.95 -34.24
CA LEU A 129 -8.87 2.05 -35.68
C LEU A 129 -7.61 2.47 -36.45
N ARG A 130 -6.78 3.32 -35.84
CA ARG A 130 -5.51 3.80 -36.41
C ARG A 130 -4.31 2.86 -36.17
N ARG A 131 -4.50 1.76 -35.44
CA ARG A 131 -3.43 0.89 -34.94
C ARG A 131 -2.33 1.68 -34.23
N ASP A 132 -2.74 2.66 -33.41
CA ASP A 132 -1.82 3.53 -32.68
C ASP A 132 -1.26 2.81 -31.45
N GLU A 133 -0.16 2.09 -31.66
CA GLU A 133 0.56 1.38 -30.59
C GLU A 133 1.20 2.35 -29.57
N ARG A 134 1.54 3.57 -30.00
CA ARG A 134 2.14 4.59 -29.13
C ARG A 134 1.14 5.08 -28.11
N TYR A 135 -0.10 5.36 -28.53
CA TYR A 135 -1.19 5.69 -27.62
C TYR A 135 -1.36 4.63 -26.52
N LEU A 136 -1.41 3.34 -26.91
CA LEU A 136 -1.55 2.25 -25.93
C LEU A 136 -0.37 2.20 -24.97
N PHE A 137 0.86 2.33 -25.48
CA PHE A 137 2.05 2.34 -24.64
C PHE A 137 2.04 3.49 -23.63
N ASP A 138 1.70 4.70 -24.07
CA ASP A 138 1.59 5.88 -23.20
C ASP A 138 0.52 5.68 -22.12
N GLN A 139 -0.62 5.05 -22.45
CA GLN A 139 -1.65 4.71 -21.47
C GLN A 139 -1.15 3.71 -20.42
N TYR A 140 -0.39 2.69 -20.82
CA TYR A 140 0.22 1.73 -19.89
C TYR A 140 1.32 2.36 -19.02
N LEU A 141 2.11 3.27 -19.58
CA LEU A 141 3.16 3.98 -18.86
C LEU A 141 2.56 4.91 -17.78
N GLU A 142 1.54 5.68 -18.14
CA GLU A 142 0.86 6.57 -17.20
C GLU A 142 0.12 5.75 -16.11
N ASN A 143 -0.51 4.63 -16.49
CA ASN A 143 -1.13 3.75 -15.50
C ASN A 143 -0.10 3.14 -14.54
N ALA A 144 1.10 2.80 -15.01
CA ALA A 144 2.18 2.35 -14.14
C ALA A 144 2.61 3.44 -13.14
N ASN A 145 2.71 4.70 -13.57
CA ASN A 145 3.00 5.83 -12.69
C ASN A 145 1.95 5.97 -11.60
N ILE A 146 0.66 5.97 -11.99
CA ILE A 146 -0.48 6.05 -11.07
C ILE A 146 -0.45 4.89 -10.07
N LEU A 147 -0.33 3.64 -10.55
CA LEU A 147 -0.30 2.46 -9.70
C LEU A 147 0.90 2.46 -8.74
N SER A 148 2.08 2.89 -9.19
CA SER A 148 3.27 2.98 -8.35
C SER A 148 3.09 3.98 -7.20
N ALA A 149 2.45 5.12 -7.45
CA ALA A 149 2.17 6.13 -6.44
C ALA A 149 1.18 5.59 -5.39
N ILE A 150 0.11 4.92 -5.84
CA ILE A 150 -0.85 4.26 -4.95
C ILE A 150 -0.13 3.20 -4.10
N ALA A 151 0.63 2.30 -4.73
CA ALA A 151 1.33 1.21 -4.07
C ALA A 151 2.28 1.73 -2.98
N ARG A 152 3.18 2.68 -3.31
CA ARG A 152 4.10 3.27 -2.32
C ARG A 152 3.37 3.85 -1.11
N SER A 153 2.28 4.57 -1.35
CA SER A 153 1.51 5.15 -0.26
C SER A 153 0.75 4.08 0.56
N LYS A 154 0.21 3.02 -0.07
CA LYS A 154 -0.42 1.90 0.66
C LYS A 154 0.61 1.16 1.51
N TYR A 155 1.76 0.83 0.95
CA TYR A 155 2.82 0.11 1.66
C TYR A 155 3.31 0.88 2.89
N ARG A 156 3.46 2.20 2.79
CA ARG A 156 3.82 3.05 3.93
C ARG A 156 2.78 2.97 5.06
N CYS A 157 1.49 3.04 4.74
CA CYS A 157 0.41 2.86 5.72
C CYS A 157 0.40 1.43 6.32
N VAL A 158 0.62 0.40 5.50
CA VAL A 158 0.75 -1.00 5.98
C VAL A 158 1.94 -1.12 6.94
N THR A 159 3.09 -0.50 6.64
CA THR A 159 4.25 -0.51 7.54
C THR A 159 3.93 0.16 8.87
N PHE A 160 3.21 1.29 8.87
CA PHE A 160 2.76 1.94 10.10
C PHE A 160 1.79 1.07 10.90
N ALA A 161 0.82 0.44 10.23
CA ALA A 161 -0.10 -0.49 10.87
C ALA A 161 0.65 -1.66 11.53
N PHE A 162 1.59 -2.29 10.82
CA PHE A 162 2.42 -3.36 11.39
C PHE A 162 3.28 -2.89 12.56
N ARG A 163 3.90 -1.72 12.48
CA ARG A 163 4.70 -1.17 13.58
C ARG A 163 3.83 -0.90 14.81
N GLY A 164 2.65 -0.30 14.64
CA GLY A 164 1.69 -0.10 15.71
C GLY A 164 1.22 -1.41 16.33
N LEU A 165 0.92 -2.41 15.50
CA LEU A 165 0.58 -3.76 15.95
C LEU A 165 1.70 -4.38 16.79
N MET A 166 2.96 -4.31 16.34
CA MET A 166 4.10 -4.83 17.09
C MET A 166 4.25 -4.17 18.46
N VAL A 167 4.12 -2.83 18.52
CA VAL A 167 4.15 -2.10 19.79
C VAL A 167 2.99 -2.52 20.69
N SER A 168 1.80 -2.74 20.12
CA SER A 168 0.62 -3.21 20.87
C SER A 168 0.88 -4.59 21.48
N VAL A 169 1.43 -5.54 20.71
CA VAL A 169 1.75 -6.88 21.22
C VAL A 169 2.79 -6.80 22.34
N ILE A 170 3.85 -6.02 22.17
CA ILE A 170 4.90 -5.85 23.20
C ILE A 170 4.31 -5.21 24.47
N ALA A 171 3.55 -4.12 24.32
CA ALA A 171 2.92 -3.43 25.45
C ALA A 171 1.95 -4.36 26.21
N TYR A 172 1.22 -5.21 25.49
CA TYR A 172 0.35 -6.20 26.11
C TYR A 172 1.13 -7.25 26.91
N VAL A 173 2.21 -7.81 26.36
CA VAL A 173 3.05 -8.77 27.08
C VAL A 173 3.66 -8.14 28.33
N LEU A 174 4.19 -6.92 28.23
CA LEU A 174 4.74 -6.19 29.38
C LEU A 174 3.68 -5.90 30.43
N LEU A 175 2.46 -5.57 30.00
CA LEU A 175 1.33 -5.37 30.90
C LEU A 175 0.97 -6.66 31.63
N LEU A 176 0.98 -7.82 30.96
CA LEU A 176 0.73 -9.11 31.63
C LEU A 176 1.83 -9.51 32.62
N VAL A 177 3.06 -9.07 32.41
CA VAL A 177 4.18 -9.30 33.36
C VAL A 177 4.14 -8.33 34.54
N ALA A 178 3.61 -7.12 34.32
CA ALA A 178 3.54 -6.06 35.31
C ALA A 178 2.28 -6.10 36.19
N VAL A 179 1.29 -6.91 35.83
CA VAL A 179 0.10 -7.25 36.63
C VAL A 179 0.42 -8.42 37.56
#